data_AF-A0A2V9P2X7-F1
#
_entry.id   AF-A0A2V9P2X7-F1
#
_cell.length_a   1.000
_cell.length_b   1.000
_cell.length_c   1.000
_cell.angle_alpha   90.00
_cell.angle_beta   90.00
_cell.angle_gamma   90.00
#
_symmetry.space_group_name_H-M   'P 1'
#
loop_
_entity.id
_entity.type
_entity.pdbx_description
1 polymer ?
#
loop_
_entity_poly.entity_id
_entity_poly.type
_entity_poly.pdbx_seq_one_letter_code
_entity_poly.pdbx_strand_id
1 'polypeptide(L)' 'MQVEQYRQLGIPRFAQLYVRGFLDGGGYEAIPLERNAYALEDRFRTGPRRGFAVQEEVANWAAEGRL' A
#
# COMPACT_ATOMS: atom_id res chain seq x y z
N MET A 1 2.38 5.06 -6.16
CA MET A 1 1.84 4.77 -4.80
C MET A 1 2.81 4.00 -3.94
N GLN A 2 3.47 2.96 -4.46
CA GLN A 2 4.57 2.31 -3.75
C GLN A 2 5.68 3.29 -3.34
N VAL A 3 6.03 4.28 -4.19
CA VAL A 3 6.97 5.38 -3.82
C VAL A 3 6.58 6.08 -2.51
N GLU A 4 5.28 6.28 -2.27
CA GLU A 4 4.79 6.92 -1.05
C GLU A 4 4.88 5.97 0.16
N GLN A 5 4.61 4.67 -0.04
CA GLN A 5 4.84 3.64 0.97
C GLN A 5 6.33 3.57 1.36
N TYR A 6 7.25 3.59 0.38
CA TYR A 6 8.70 3.66 0.65
C TYR A 6 9.09 4.90 1.43
N ARG A 7 8.52 6.07 1.07
CA ARG A 7 8.78 7.34 1.75
C ARG A 7 8.33 7.32 3.22
N GLN A 8 7.16 6.75 3.51
CA GLN A 8 6.60 6.76 4.86
C GLN A 8 7.16 5.65 5.76
N LEU A 9 7.33 4.44 5.22
CA LEU A 9 7.81 3.28 5.99
C LEU A 9 9.35 3.24 6.09
N GLY A 10 10.04 3.83 5.11
CA GLY A 10 11.46 3.60 4.89
C GLY A 10 11.73 2.22 4.28
N ILE A 11 12.91 2.10 3.66
CA ILE A 11 13.32 0.90 2.92
C ILE A 11 13.29 -0.38 3.78
N PRO A 12 13.84 -0.40 5.02
CA PRO A 12 13.91 -1.64 5.79
C PRO A 12 12.53 -2.19 6.16
N ARG A 13 11.61 -1.32 6.61
CA ARG A 13 10.27 -1.74 7.03
C ARG A 13 9.42 -2.13 5.83
N PHE A 14 9.53 -1.39 4.72
CA PHE A 14 8.88 -1.77 3.48
C PHE A 14 9.31 -3.17 3.04
N ALA A 15 10.62 -3.43 2.97
CA ALA A 15 11.15 -4.73 2.55
C ALA A 15 10.69 -5.87 3.47
N GLN A 16 10.66 -5.63 4.78
CA GLN A 16 10.17 -6.60 5.76
C GLN A 16 8.70 -6.97 5.51
N LEU A 17 7.82 -5.97 5.37
CA LEU A 17 6.39 -6.20 5.13
C LEU A 17 6.15 -6.89 3.79
N TYR A 18 6.94 -6.53 2.78
CA TYR A 18 6.86 -7.13 1.46
C TYR A 18 7.19 -8.64 1.48
N VAL A 19 8.34 -8.99 2.08
CA VAL A 19 8.77 -10.39 2.21
C VAL A 19 7.79 -11.16 3.10
N ARG A 20 7.37 -10.58 4.22
CA ARG A 20 6.44 -11.25 5.15
C ARG A 20 5.08 -11.50 4.50
N GLY A 21 4.53 -10.51 3.81
CA GLY A 21 3.27 -10.65 3.09
C GLY A 21 3.34 -11.70 1.98
N PHE A 22 4.48 -11.81 1.30
CA PHE A 22 4.67 -12.84 0.28
C PHE A 22 4.69 -14.25 0.89
N LEU A 23 5.45 -14.43 1.98
CA LEU A 23 5.58 -15.73 2.65
C LEU A 23 4.29 -16.18 3.33
N ASP A 24 3.59 -15.26 4.00
CA ASP A 24 2.36 -15.58 4.75
C ASP A 24 1.13 -15.70 3.82
N GLY A 25 1.12 -14.94 2.73
CA GLY A 25 -0.02 -14.83 1.81
C GLY A 25 0.03 -15.74 0.58
N GLY A 26 1.19 -16.34 0.28
CA GLY A 26 1.35 -17.30 -0.82
C GLY A 26 1.47 -16.69 -2.21
N GLY A 27 1.89 -15.42 -2.31
CA GLY A 27 2.12 -14.75 -3.60
C GLY A 27 1.97 -13.22 -3.53
N TYR A 28 2.26 -12.55 -4.66
CA TYR A 28 2.23 -11.09 -4.76
C TYR A 28 0.86 -10.47 -4.49
N GLU A 29 -0.20 -11.09 -5.00
CA GLU A 29 -1.62 -10.69 -4.81
C GLU A 29 -2.03 -10.60 -3.33
N ALA A 30 -1.32 -11.32 -2.47
CA ALA A 30 -1.61 -11.40 -1.05
C ALA A 30 -0.81 -10.41 -0.20
N ILE A 31 0.20 -9.76 -0.78
CA ILE A 31 1.02 -8.76 -0.09
C ILE A 31 0.14 -7.54 0.22
N PRO A 32 0.00 -7.13 1.50
CA PRO A 32 -0.86 -6.00 1.85
C PRO A 32 -0.42 -4.67 1.21
N LEU A 33 0.89 -4.47 1.02
CA LEU A 33 1.44 -3.32 0.27
C LEU A 33 0.95 -3.28 -1.19
N GLU A 34 0.88 -4.43 -1.86
CA GLU A 34 0.37 -4.53 -3.23
C GLU A 34 -1.13 -4.28 -3.28
N ARG A 35 -1.89 -4.84 -2.34
CA ARG A 35 -3.34 -4.58 -2.23
C ARG A 35 -3.64 -3.11 -1.99
N ASN A 36 -2.85 -2.44 -1.16
CA ASN A 36 -2.97 -1.00 -0.96
C ASN A 36 -2.71 -0.23 -2.27
N ALA A 37 -1.65 -0.58 -3.01
CA ALA A 37 -1.36 0.04 -4.29
C ALA A 37 -2.51 -0.16 -5.29
N TYR A 38 -2.97 -1.39 -5.49
CA TYR A 38 -4.10 -1.66 -6.40
C TYR A 38 -5.39 -0.96 -5.99
N ALA A 39 -5.72 -0.94 -4.70
CA ALA A 39 -6.94 -0.28 -4.21
C ALA A 39 -6.95 1.22 -4.50
N LEU A 40 -5.81 1.88 -4.33
CA LEU A 40 -5.67 3.30 -4.61
C LEU A 40 -5.64 3.58 -6.12
N GLU A 41 -5.12 2.66 -6.94
CA GLU A 41 -5.11 2.77 -8.41
C GLU A 41 -6.52 2.66 -8.95
N ASP A 42 -7.28 1.67 -8.45
CA ASP A 42 -8.66 1.49 -8.83
C ASP A 42 -9.52 2.69 -8.40
N ARG A 43 -9.29 3.24 -7.19
CA ARG A 43 -9.95 4.47 -6.74
C ARG A 43 -9.68 5.66 -7.66
N PHE A 44 -8.44 5.83 -8.12
CA PHE A 44 -8.09 6.88 -9.06
C PHE A 44 -8.79 6.67 -10.42
N ARG A 45 -8.81 5.43 -10.91
CA ARG A 45 -9.44 5.06 -12.19
C ARG A 45 -10.96 5.22 -12.19
N THR A 46 -11.62 4.85 -11.10
CA THR A 46 -13.08 4.85 -10.98
C THR A 46 -13.66 6.21 -10.59
N GLY A 47 -12.88 7.08 -9.95
CA GLY A 47 -13.33 8.39 -9.46
C GLY A 47 -12.37 9.55 -9.71
N PRO A 48 -11.87 9.80 -10.94
CA PRO A 48 -10.81 10.80 -11.18
C PRO A 48 -11.19 12.23 -10.80
N ARG A 49 -12.49 12.55 -10.69
CA ARG A 49 -12.99 13.88 -10.27
C ARG A 49 -13.05 14.06 -8.75
N ARG A 50 -12.98 12.99 -7.96
CA ARG A 50 -12.83 13.03 -6.50
C ARG A 50 -11.37 12.81 -6.16
N GLY A 51 -10.61 13.90 -6.13
CA GLY A 51 -9.21 13.87 -5.71
C GLY A 51 -9.06 13.30 -4.28
N PHE A 52 -7.94 12.65 -4.03
CA PHE A 52 -7.55 12.17 -2.70
C PHE A 52 -6.04 12.28 -2.56
N ALA A 53 -5.55 12.46 -1.34
CA ALA A 53 -4.12 12.48 -1.05
C ALA A 53 -3.62 11.04 -0.85
N VAL A 54 -2.82 10.55 -1.79
CA VAL A 54 -2.16 9.22 -1.67
C VAL A 54 -1.39 9.10 -0.35
N GLN A 55 -0.74 10.17 0.09
CA GLN A 55 -0.02 10.23 1.36
C GLN A 55 -0.93 9.90 2.55
N GLU A 56 -2.09 10.54 2.65
CA GLU A 56 -3.03 10.36 3.76
C GLU A 56 -3.60 8.94 3.75
N GLU A 57 -3.95 8.42 2.58
CA GLU A 57 -4.50 7.06 2.46
C GLU A 57 -3.49 5.98 2.86
N VAL A 58 -2.23 6.12 2.45
CA VAL A 58 -1.14 5.20 2.87
C VAL A 58 -0.94 5.28 4.38
N ALA A 59 -0.93 6.49 4.95
CA ALA A 59 -0.78 6.69 6.39
C ALA A 59 -1.94 6.08 7.19
N ASN A 60 -3.18 6.22 6.69
CA ASN A 60 -4.37 5.66 7.31
C ASN A 60 -4.30 4.12 7.33
N TRP A 61 -3.92 3.48 6.23
CA TRP A 61 -3.77 2.03 6.20
C TRP A 61 -2.65 1.53 7.13
N ALA A 62 -1.55 2.28 7.21
CA ALA A 62 -0.47 1.97 8.14
C ALA A 62 -0.94 2.05 9.60
N ALA A 63 -1.68 3.11 9.95
CA ALA A 63 -2.23 3.33 11.28
C ALA A 63 -3.30 2.28 11.65
N GLU A 64 -4.07 1.81 10.67
CA GLU A 64 -5.05 0.73 10.81
C GLU A 64 -4.43 -0.66 10.86
N GLY A 65 -3.11 -0.80 10.68
CA GLY A 65 -2.41 -2.09 10.69
C GLY A 65 -2.72 -2.97 9.46
N ARG A 66 -3.08 -2.36 8.33
CA ARG A 66 -3.48 -3.04 7.08
C ARG A 66 -2.34 -3.22 6.09
N LEU A 67 -1.11 -2.80 6.43
CA LEU A 67 0.11 -2.92 5.61
C LEU A 67 1.03 -4.06 6.08
#